data_AF-A0A1Z9JHH6-F1
#
_entry.id   AF-A0A1Z9JHH6-F1
#
_cell.length_a   1.000
_cell.length_b   1.000
_cell.length_c   1.000
_cell.angle_alpha   90.00
_cell.angle_beta   90.00
_cell.angle_gamma   90.00
#
_symmetry.space_group_name_H-M   'P 1'
#
loop_
_entity.id
_entity.type
_entity.pdbx_description
1 polymer ?
#
loop_
_entity_poly.entity_id
_entity_poly.type
_entity_poly.pdbx_seq_one_letter_code
_entity_poly.pdbx_strand_id
1 'polypeptide(L)'
;MPNISMIDIADLEKTMLAPFVKKALKNKAPDPAFHAMMGHNPELSKSMYVAWGTVFQSGVVDHKLKEVIRVQLSRAADCNY
;
A
#
# COMPACT_ATOMS: atom_id res chain seq x y z
N MET A 1 -11.36 -5.63 9.24
CA MET A 1 -11.36 -6.60 8.13
C MET A 1 -11.97 -5.94 6.90
N PRO A 2 -11.49 -6.22 5.68
CA PRO A 2 -12.01 -5.61 4.47
C PRO A 2 -13.47 -6.01 4.23
N ASN A 3 -14.28 -5.06 3.76
CA ASN A 3 -15.67 -5.29 3.33
C ASN A 3 -15.76 -5.56 1.81
N ILE A 4 -14.68 -6.07 1.24
CA ILE A 4 -14.53 -6.42 -0.17
C ILE A 4 -13.78 -7.75 -0.26
N SER A 5 -14.05 -8.53 -1.30
CA SER A 5 -13.29 -9.74 -1.57
C SER A 5 -11.82 -9.40 -1.84
N MET A 6 -10.93 -10.31 -1.45
CA MET A 6 -9.50 -10.17 -1.67
C MET A 6 -9.14 -10.90 -2.97
N ILE A 7 -8.46 -10.23 -3.89
CA ILE A 7 -7.92 -10.87 -5.10
C ILE A 7 -6.70 -11.70 -4.71
N ASP A 8 -6.62 -12.93 -5.24
CA ASP A 8 -5.45 -13.79 -5.04
C ASP A 8 -4.18 -13.13 -5.62
N ILE A 9 -3.07 -13.27 -4.91
CA ILE A 9 -1.77 -12.77 -5.34
C ILE A 9 -1.40 -13.34 -6.72
N ALA A 10 -1.67 -14.62 -6.96
CA ALA A 10 -1.39 -15.28 -8.24
C ALA A 10 -2.18 -14.65 -9.39
N ASP A 11 -3.37 -14.11 -9.12
CA ASP A 11 -4.16 -13.40 -10.13
C ASP A 11 -3.68 -11.96 -10.32
N LEU A 12 -3.29 -11.28 -9.23
CA LEU A 12 -2.69 -9.94 -9.32
C LEU A 12 -1.38 -9.95 -10.12
N GLU A 13 -0.56 -11.00 -9.99
CA GLU A 13 0.69 -11.17 -10.72
C GLU A 13 0.51 -11.37 -12.24
N LYS A 14 -0.70 -11.68 -12.70
CA LYS A 14 -1.05 -11.75 -14.14
C LYS A 14 -1.42 -10.38 -14.71
N THR A 15 -1.54 -9.35 -13.88
CA THR A 15 -1.93 -7.99 -14.28
C THR A 15 -0.73 -7.05 -14.36
N MET A 16 -0.99 -5.80 -14.74
CA MET A 16 0.02 -4.72 -14.67
C MET A 16 0.53 -4.43 -13.24
N LEU A 17 -0.10 -4.99 -12.20
CA LEU A 17 0.29 -4.81 -10.80
C LEU A 17 1.46 -5.70 -10.38
N ALA A 18 1.82 -6.71 -11.16
CA ALA A 18 2.87 -7.68 -10.85
C ALA A 18 4.17 -7.09 -10.27
N PRO A 19 4.80 -6.04 -10.86
CA PRO A 19 6.03 -5.48 -10.31
C PRO A 19 5.82 -4.83 -8.93
N PHE A 20 4.67 -4.22 -8.68
CA PHE A 20 4.35 -3.55 -7.41
C PHE A 20 4.06 -4.59 -6.32
N VAL A 21 3.27 -5.62 -6.65
CA VAL A 21 2.97 -6.75 -5.74
C VAL A 21 4.25 -7.44 -5.29
N LYS A 22 5.15 -7.79 -6.23
CA LYS A 22 6.43 -8.42 -5.91
C LYS A 22 7.30 -7.56 -5.00
N LYS A 23 7.35 -6.24 -5.26
CA LYS A 23 8.10 -5.29 -4.43
C LYS A 23 7.48 -5.15 -3.02
N ALA A 24 6.15 -5.08 -2.92
CA ALA A 24 5.43 -5.00 -1.66
C ALA A 24 5.65 -6.25 -0.80
N LEU A 25 5.57 -7.45 -1.39
CA LEU A 25 5.84 -8.73 -0.71
C LEU A 25 7.28 -8.82 -0.20
N LYS A 26 8.25 -8.40 -1.02
CA LYS A 26 9.66 -8.39 -0.63
C LYS A 26 9.93 -7.44 0.54
N ASN A 27 9.39 -6.22 0.48
CA ASN A 27 9.69 -5.17 1.45
C ASN A 27 8.74 -5.19 2.66
N LYS A 28 7.66 -5.98 2.60
CA LYS A 28 6.53 -5.95 3.53
C LYS A 28 5.93 -4.54 3.68
N ALA A 29 5.97 -3.75 2.60
CA ALA A 29 5.53 -2.35 2.60
C ALA A 29 5.16 -1.86 1.17
N PRO A 30 3.94 -1.30 0.95
CA PRO A 30 2.80 -1.31 1.87
C PRO A 30 2.36 -2.75 2.19
N ASP A 31 1.40 -2.91 3.10
CA ASP A 31 0.88 -4.22 3.49
C ASP A 31 0.53 -5.09 2.25
N PRO A 32 0.88 -6.38 2.21
CA PRO A 32 0.56 -7.26 1.08
C PRO A 32 -0.92 -7.28 0.67
N ALA A 33 -1.84 -7.08 1.63
CA ALA A 33 -3.28 -6.99 1.39
C ALA A 33 -3.69 -5.74 0.60
N PHE A 34 -2.83 -4.71 0.52
CA PHE A 34 -3.10 -3.46 -0.19
C PHE A 34 -3.51 -3.72 -1.65
N HIS A 35 -2.72 -4.50 -2.38
CA HIS A 35 -3.03 -4.79 -3.78
C HIS A 35 -4.19 -5.78 -3.94
N ALA A 36 -4.42 -6.65 -2.95
CA ALA A 36 -5.57 -7.57 -2.95
C ALA A 36 -6.91 -6.85 -2.75
N MET A 37 -6.94 -5.75 -1.99
CA MET A 37 -8.12 -4.90 -1.86
C MET A 37 -8.28 -3.92 -3.03
N MET A 38 -7.21 -3.24 -3.42
CA MET A 38 -7.28 -2.17 -4.44
C MET A 38 -7.24 -2.70 -5.87
N GLY A 39 -6.78 -3.95 -6.07
CA GLY A 39 -6.59 -4.57 -7.38
C GLY A 39 -7.86 -4.76 -8.19
N HIS A 40 -9.05 -4.62 -7.58
CA HIS A 40 -10.32 -4.53 -8.30
C HIS A 40 -10.36 -3.35 -9.28
N ASN A 41 -9.52 -2.33 -9.03
CA ASN A 41 -9.20 -1.28 -9.99
C ASN A 41 -7.67 -1.15 -10.14
N PRO A 42 -7.06 -1.80 -11.15
CA PRO A 42 -5.61 -1.85 -11.32
C PRO A 42 -4.95 -0.48 -11.47
N GLU A 43 -5.57 0.45 -12.20
CA GLU A 43 -5.02 1.80 -12.40
C GLU A 43 -5.02 2.60 -11.09
N LEU A 44 -6.09 2.48 -10.30
CA LEU A 44 -6.15 3.09 -8.96
C LEU A 44 -5.10 2.48 -8.03
N SER A 45 -4.99 1.15 -7.99
CA SER A 45 -4.00 0.45 -7.15
C SER A 45 -2.56 0.88 -7.48
N LYS A 46 -2.23 0.98 -8.77
CA LYS A 46 -0.93 1.47 -9.24
C LYS A 46 -0.70 2.92 -8.83
N SER A 47 -1.66 3.80 -9.12
CA SER A 47 -1.56 5.24 -8.81
C SER A 47 -1.33 5.47 -7.32
N MET A 48 -2.08 4.76 -6.48
CA MET A 48 -1.94 4.85 -5.02
C MET A 48 -0.62 4.28 -4.52
N TYR A 49 -0.12 3.18 -5.10
CA TYR A 49 1.20 2.63 -4.74
C TYR A 49 2.32 3.63 -5.04
N VAL A 50 2.28 4.27 -6.21
CA VAL A 50 3.28 5.28 -6.60
C VAL A 50 3.23 6.45 -5.64
N ALA A 51 2.04 7.01 -5.38
CA ALA A 51 1.87 8.12 -4.44
C ALA A 51 2.39 7.75 -3.04
N TRP A 52 2.02 6.57 -2.52
CA TRP A 52 2.48 6.05 -1.24
C TRP A 52 4.02 5.96 -1.18
N GLY A 53 4.64 5.37 -2.21
CA GLY A 53 6.09 5.26 -2.30
C GLY A 53 6.78 6.63 -2.32
N THR A 54 6.25 7.58 -3.09
CA THR A 54 6.79 8.94 -3.17
C THR A 54 6.78 9.62 -1.80
N VAL A 55 5.65 9.60 -1.09
CA VAL A 55 5.55 10.32 0.20
C VAL A 55 6.31 9.63 1.34
N PHE A 56 6.28 8.28 1.38
CA PHE A 56 6.83 7.55 2.53
C PHE A 56 8.28 7.08 2.35
N GLN A 57 8.69 6.73 1.13
CA GLN A 57 10.04 6.18 0.87
C GLN A 57 11.03 7.23 0.35
N SER A 58 10.56 8.36 -0.20
CA SER A 58 11.41 9.38 -0.81
C SER A 58 11.15 10.79 -0.26
N GLY A 59 11.99 11.77 -0.60
CA GLY A 59 11.82 13.17 -0.20
C GLY A 59 12.71 13.60 0.97
N VAL A 60 12.44 14.80 1.50
CA VAL A 60 13.37 15.53 2.40
C VAL A 60 13.13 15.31 3.89
N VAL A 61 11.95 14.78 4.27
CA VAL A 61 11.61 14.53 5.67
C VAL A 61 12.21 13.18 6.10
N ASP A 62 12.83 13.16 7.28
CA ASP A 62 13.37 11.93 7.86
C ASP A 62 12.32 10.81 7.95
N HIS A 63 12.74 9.58 7.66
CA HIS A 63 11.83 8.45 7.61
C HIS A 63 11.17 8.16 8.96
N LYS A 64 11.90 8.27 10.08
CA LYS A 64 11.30 8.05 11.41
C LYS A 64 10.25 9.11 11.71
N LEU A 65 10.52 10.36 11.36
CA LEU A 65 9.54 11.44 11.53
C LEU A 65 8.26 11.19 10.71
N LYS A 66 8.37 10.71 9.47
CA LYS A 66 7.20 10.33 8.66
C LYS A 66 6.36 9.26 9.35
N GLU A 67 6.99 8.22 9.90
CA GLU A 67 6.27 7.14 10.59
C GLU A 67 5.58 7.63 11.88
N VAL A 68 6.22 8.53 12.64
CA VAL A 68 5.56 9.17 13.80
C VAL A 68 4.33 9.96 13.36
N ILE A 69 4.43 10.76 12.30
CA ILE A 69 3.30 11.52 11.75
C ILE A 69 2.17 10.57 11.32
N ARG A 70 2.49 9.47 10.63
CA ARG A 70 1.49 8.47 10.21
C ARG A 70 0.73 7.88 11.39
N VAL A 71 1.43 7.43 12.43
CA VAL A 71 0.79 6.85 13.61
C VAL A 71 -0.12 7.86 14.30
N GLN A 72 0.32 9.12 14.40
CA GLN A 72 -0.51 10.18 14.99
C GLN A 72 -1.78 10.44 14.16
N LEU A 73 -1.65 10.51 12.83
CA LEU A 73 -2.80 10.68 11.94
C LEU A 73 -3.76 9.48 11.99
N SER A 74 -3.25 8.25 12.02
CA SER A 74 -4.07 7.05 12.17
C SER A 74 -4.86 7.08 13.49
N ARG A 75 -4.23 7.45 14.60
CA ARG A 75 -4.90 7.57 15.91
C ARG A 75 -5.96 8.67 15.90
N ALA A 76 -5.67 9.81 15.30
CA ALA A 76 -6.63 10.92 15.16
C ALA A 76 -7.85 10.53 14.31
N ALA A 77 -7.66 9.64 13.34
CA ALA A 77 -8.71 9.12 12.46
C ALA A 77 -9.38 7.84 12.96
N ASP A 78 -9.05 7.36 14.18
CA ASP A 78 -9.48 6.05 14.71
C ASP A 78 -9.25 4.88 13.73
N CYS A 79 -8.15 4.93 12.99
CA CYS A 79 -7.73 3.90 12.07
C CYS A 79 -6.85 2.87 12.80
N ASN A 80 -7.46 1.72 13.10
CA ASN A 80 -6.86 0.63 13.89
C ASN A 80 -6.34 -0.54 13.02
N TYR A 81 -6.12 -0.30 11.72
CA TYR A 81 -5.56 -1.28 10.80
C TYR A 81 -4.05 -1.47 11.01
#